data_AF-A0A7S2H0C2-F1
#
_entry.id   AF-A0A7S2H0C2-F1
#
_cell.length_a   1.000
_cell.length_b   1.000
_cell.length_c   1.000
_cell.angle_alpha   90.00
_cell.angle_beta   90.00
_cell.angle_gamma   90.00
#
_symmetry.space_group_name_H-M   'P 1'
#
loop_
_entity.id
_entity.type
_entity.pdbx_description
1 polymer ?
#
loop_
_entity_poly.entity_id
_entity_poly.type
_entity_poly.pdbx_seq_one_letter_code
_entity_poly.pdbx_strand_id
1 'polypeptide(L)'
;FEITTPIYYVNDKPHIGHAYTSIASDVIARFMRLSGRDVYFLTGTDEHGQKVEKTAAEKGLPPKDFVDEVSLSFRELLEILNISNDYFIRTTDEDHMSAVQQFW
;
A
#
# COMPACT_ATOMS: atom_id res chain seq x y z
N PHE A 1 -8.55 4.25 17.11
CA PHE A 1 -7.43 5.11 16.68
C PHE A 1 -7.06 4.65 15.29
N GLU A 2 -7.19 5.53 14.31
CA GLU A 2 -6.92 5.19 12.91
C GLU A 2 -5.61 5.83 12.49
N ILE A 3 -4.78 5.07 11.79
CA ILE A 3 -3.52 5.56 11.24
C ILE A 3 -3.32 5.00 9.85
N THR A 4 -2.82 5.84 8.95
CA THR A 4 -2.54 5.47 7.57
C THR A 4 -1.09 5.76 7.23
N THR A 5 -0.49 4.97 6.35
CA THR A 5 0.59 5.50 5.49
C THR A 5 -0.06 6.20 4.29
N PRO A 6 0.70 6.95 3.48
CA PRO A 6 0.36 7.11 2.08
C PRO A 6 0.21 5.73 1.41
N ILE A 7 -0.63 5.62 0.40
CA ILE A 7 -0.55 4.49 -0.53
C ILE A 7 0.63 4.73 -1.47
N TYR A 8 1.42 3.68 -1.73
CA TYR A 8 2.68 3.81 -2.45
C TYR A 8 2.50 3.56 -3.94
N TYR A 9 3.06 4.45 -4.77
CA TYR A 9 3.03 4.26 -6.22
C TYR A 9 3.83 3.02 -6.65
N VAL A 10 3.21 2.15 -7.43
CA VAL A 10 3.79 0.88 -7.91
C VAL A 10 4.63 1.02 -9.20
N ASN A 11 5.34 2.14 -9.37
CA ASN A 11 6.19 2.32 -10.55
C ASN A 11 7.46 1.45 -10.49
N ASP A 12 7.90 1.06 -9.31
CA ASP A 12 9.07 0.20 -9.10
C ASP A 12 9.02 -0.48 -7.72
N LYS A 13 9.99 -1.36 -7.45
CA LYS A 13 10.14 -2.07 -6.18
C LYS A 13 10.29 -1.12 -4.98
N PRO A 14 9.89 -1.55 -3.78
CA PRO A 14 10.00 -0.71 -2.60
C PRO A 14 11.46 -0.44 -2.20
N HIS A 15 11.71 0.74 -1.64
CA HIS A 15 13.01 1.19 -1.15
C HIS A 15 12.91 1.78 0.25
N ILE A 16 14.03 2.27 0.80
CA ILE A 16 14.12 2.76 2.19
C ILE A 16 13.11 3.85 2.56
N GLY A 17 12.72 4.72 1.61
CA GLY A 17 11.66 5.70 1.84
C GLY A 17 10.32 5.07 2.24
N HIS A 18 9.88 4.00 1.56
CA HIS A 18 8.65 3.29 1.91
C HIS A 18 8.79 2.56 3.24
N ALA A 19 9.95 1.93 3.47
CA ALA A 19 10.23 1.27 4.74
C ALA A 19 10.15 2.24 5.93
N TYR A 20 10.75 3.43 5.81
CA TYR A 20 10.75 4.44 6.86
C TYR A 20 9.32 4.85 7.24
N THR A 21 8.48 5.20 6.27
CA THR A 21 7.11 5.62 6.55
C THR A 21 6.28 4.50 7.17
N SER A 22 6.41 3.26 6.66
CA SER A 22 5.73 2.10 7.24
C SER A 22 6.16 1.85 8.69
N ILE A 23 7.45 1.91 9.00
CA ILE A 23 7.99 1.74 10.36
C ILE A 23 7.50 2.86 11.28
N ALA A 24 7.53 4.12 10.83
CA ALA A 24 7.10 5.25 11.64
C ALA A 24 5.62 5.13 12.05
N SER A 25 4.75 4.77 11.10
CA SER A 25 3.34 4.51 11.37
C SER A 25 3.14 3.28 12.27
N ASP A 26 3.93 2.22 12.05
CA ASP A 26 3.87 1.00 12.86
C ASP A 26 4.24 1.23 14.33
N VAL A 27 5.28 2.03 14.59
CA VAL A 27 5.68 2.40 15.96
C VAL A 27 4.53 3.12 16.67
N ILE A 28 3.85 4.04 15.99
CA ILE A 28 2.71 4.76 16.57
C ILE A 28 1.52 3.81 16.79
N ALA A 29 1.22 2.95 15.80
CA ALA A 29 0.15 1.97 15.91
C ALA A 29 0.36 1.04 17.11
N ARG A 30 1.56 0.48 17.26
CA ARG A 30 1.95 -0.37 18.38
C ARG A 30 1.88 0.37 19.71
N PHE A 31 2.37 1.61 19.78
CA PHE A 31 2.28 2.42 20.99
C PHE A 31 0.82 2.66 21.40
N MET A 32 -0.06 2.97 20.45
CA MET A 32 -1.49 3.15 20.74
C MET A 32 -2.16 1.85 21.18
N ARG A 33 -1.82 0.70 20.58
CA ARG A 33 -2.29 -0.62 21.06
C ARG A 33 -1.82 -0.91 22.48
N LEU A 34 -0.54 -0.64 22.79
CA LEU A 34 0.02 -0.78 24.15
C LEU A 34 -0.68 0.16 25.16
N SER A 35 -1.18 1.31 24.72
CA SER A 35 -1.97 2.23 25.55
C SER A 35 -3.41 1.79 25.78
N GLY A 36 -3.82 0.61 25.30
CA GLY A 36 -5.15 0.05 25.47
C GLY A 36 -6.20 0.62 24.51
N ARG A 37 -5.78 1.22 23.38
CA ARG A 37 -6.70 1.71 22.36
C ARG A 37 -6.96 0.64 21.30
N ASP A 38 -8.18 0.61 20.79
CA ASP A 38 -8.49 -0.04 19.52
C ASP A 38 -7.78 0.71 18.39
N VAL A 39 -7.03 0.00 17.56
CA VAL A 39 -6.23 0.56 16.48
C VAL A 39 -6.62 -0.08 15.15
N TYR A 40 -6.77 0.75 14.13
CA TYR A 40 -6.87 0.33 12.72
C TYR A 40 -5.75 1.01 11.92
N PHE A 41 -4.77 0.22 11.49
CA PHE A 41 -3.62 0.65 10.73
C PHE A 41 -3.75 0.19 9.26
N LEU A 42 -3.96 1.15 8.37
CA LEU A 42 -4.13 0.96 6.93
C LEU A 42 -2.89 1.41 6.15
N THR A 43 -2.44 0.58 5.21
CA THR A 43 -1.42 0.92 4.21
C THR A 43 -1.83 0.36 2.86
N GLY A 44 -1.06 0.56 1.79
CA GLY A 44 -1.42 0.01 0.49
C GLY A 44 -0.65 0.57 -0.70
N THR A 45 -1.15 0.27 -1.89
CA THR A 45 -0.56 0.64 -3.17
C THR A 45 -1.50 1.45 -4.06
N ASP A 46 -0.93 2.49 -4.68
CA ASP A 46 -1.55 3.30 -5.73
C ASP A 46 -1.11 2.78 -7.10
N GLU A 47 -2.08 2.36 -7.91
CA GLU A 47 -1.89 1.44 -9.03
C GLU A 47 -2.45 1.98 -10.35
N HIS A 48 -3.02 3.18 -10.34
CA HIS A 48 -3.56 3.82 -11.53
C HIS A 48 -2.61 4.90 -12.09
N GLY A 49 -2.83 5.27 -13.34
CA GLY A 49 -2.18 6.42 -13.99
C GLY A 49 -1.21 6.08 -15.12
N GLN A 50 -0.93 7.08 -15.96
CA GLN A 50 -0.13 6.93 -17.19
C GLN A 50 1.29 6.42 -16.93
N LYS A 51 1.86 6.72 -15.77
CA LYS A 51 3.22 6.28 -15.43
C LYS A 51 3.28 4.76 -15.22
N VAL A 52 2.29 4.19 -14.55
CA VAL A 52 2.16 2.74 -14.36
C VAL A 52 1.99 2.04 -15.71
N GLU A 53 1.11 2.56 -16.56
CA GLU A 53 0.89 2.04 -17.92
C GLU A 53 2.18 2.04 -18.74
N LYS A 54 2.90 3.16 -18.75
CA LYS A 54 4.17 3.28 -19.48
C LYS A 54 5.22 2.28 -18.99
N THR A 55 5.38 2.13 -17.68
CA THR A 55 6.35 1.19 -17.11
C THR A 55 5.96 -0.26 -17.37
N ALA A 56 4.68 -0.60 -17.33
CA ALA A 56 4.20 -1.94 -17.70
C ALA A 56 4.51 -2.24 -19.18
N ALA A 57 4.27 -1.28 -20.08
CA ALA A 57 4.59 -1.41 -21.49
C ALA A 57 6.10 -1.56 -21.76
N GLU A 58 6.95 -0.80 -21.06
CA GLU A 58 8.42 -0.92 -21.13
C GLU A 58 8.91 -2.32 -20.67
N LYS A 59 8.17 -2.96 -19.75
CA LYS A 59 8.43 -4.32 -19.28
C LYS A 59 7.74 -5.41 -20.10
N GLY A 60 6.93 -5.05 -21.10
CA GLY A 60 6.18 -5.99 -21.94
C GLY A 60 5.08 -6.75 -21.19
N LEU A 61 4.54 -6.17 -20.12
CA LEU A 61 3.50 -6.77 -19.28
C LEU A 61 2.17 -6.00 -19.39
N PRO A 62 1.02 -6.69 -19.27
CA PRO A 62 -0.25 -6.01 -19.01
C PRO A 62 -0.17 -5.17 -17.72
N PRO A 63 -0.80 -3.97 -17.66
CA PRO A 63 -0.73 -3.11 -16.47
C PRO A 63 -1.17 -3.82 -15.19
N LYS A 64 -2.23 -4.64 -15.26
CA LYS A 64 -2.73 -5.38 -14.10
C LYS A 64 -1.69 -6.35 -13.54
N ASP A 65 -1.06 -7.13 -14.41
CA ASP A 65 -0.02 -8.09 -14.02
C ASP A 65 1.20 -7.38 -13.41
N PHE A 66 1.57 -6.23 -13.99
CA PHE A 66 2.65 -5.41 -13.47
C PHE A 66 2.37 -4.88 -12.06
N VAL A 67 1.18 -4.32 -11.82
CA VAL A 67 0.83 -3.81 -10.48
C VAL A 67 0.62 -4.93 -9.47
N ASP A 68 0.16 -6.12 -9.90
CA ASP A 68 0.06 -7.32 -9.06
C ASP A 68 1.45 -7.74 -8.55
N GLU A 69 2.46 -7.81 -9.44
CA GLU A 69 3.84 -8.16 -9.07
C GLU A 69 4.45 -7.12 -8.12
N VAL A 70 4.32 -5.83 -8.44
CA VAL A 70 4.91 -4.78 -7.62
C VAL A 70 4.19 -4.68 -6.27
N SER A 71 2.85 -4.77 -6.23
CA SER A 71 2.09 -4.77 -4.97
C SER A 71 2.50 -5.93 -4.05
N LEU A 72 2.75 -7.11 -4.61
CA LEU A 72 3.28 -8.24 -3.85
C LEU A 72 4.61 -7.90 -3.18
N SER A 73 5.55 -7.25 -3.88
CA SER A 73 6.83 -6.85 -3.30
C SER A 73 6.69 -5.86 -2.13
N PHE A 74 5.66 -5.01 -2.13
CA PHE A 74 5.35 -4.17 -0.98
C PHE A 74 4.82 -4.98 0.20
N ARG A 75 3.96 -5.98 -0.04
CA ARG A 75 3.47 -6.89 1.02
C ARG A 75 4.63 -7.69 1.64
N GLU A 76 5.52 -8.24 0.82
CA GLU A 76 6.72 -8.93 1.28
C GLU A 76 7.62 -8.03 2.12
N LEU A 77 7.79 -6.76 1.74
CA LEU A 77 8.52 -5.79 2.57
C LEU A 77 7.89 -5.63 3.96
N LEU A 78 6.55 -5.51 4.04
CA LEU A 78 5.86 -5.37 5.32
C LEU A 78 6.04 -6.62 6.20
N GLU A 79 6.05 -7.82 5.62
CA GLU A 79 6.35 -9.06 6.32
C GLU A 79 7.79 -9.09 6.84
N ILE A 80 8.77 -8.74 5.99
CA ILE A 80 10.20 -8.67 6.37
C ILE A 80 10.41 -7.69 7.53
N LEU A 81 9.74 -6.54 7.49
CA LEU A 81 9.81 -5.50 8.52
C LEU A 81 8.94 -5.79 9.74
N ASN A 82 8.14 -6.86 9.71
CA ASN A 82 7.17 -7.22 10.74
C ASN A 82 6.21 -6.06 11.06
N ILE A 83 5.65 -5.43 10.03
CA ILE A 83 4.68 -4.34 10.18
C ILE A 83 3.33 -4.89 10.63
N SER A 84 2.71 -4.23 11.60
CA SER A 84 1.45 -4.63 12.23
C SER A 84 0.24 -3.90 11.63
N ASN A 85 0.21 -3.72 10.31
CA ASN A 85 -0.97 -3.15 9.65
C ASN A 85 -2.13 -4.14 9.70
N ASP A 86 -3.34 -3.62 9.88
CA ASP A 86 -4.56 -4.42 9.94
C ASP A 86 -5.13 -4.65 8.54
N TYR A 87 -4.86 -3.74 7.60
CA TYR A 87 -5.31 -3.86 6.21
C TYR A 87 -4.27 -3.33 5.22
N PHE A 88 -4.26 -3.93 4.04
CA PHE A 88 -3.46 -3.51 2.89
C PHE A 88 -4.40 -3.29 1.69
N ILE A 89 -4.66 -2.03 1.34
CA ILE A 89 -5.53 -1.67 0.22
C ILE A 89 -4.77 -1.64 -1.11
N ARG A 90 -5.46 -1.95 -2.20
CA ARG A 90 -5.01 -1.67 -3.56
C ARG A 90 -6.04 -0.80 -4.24
N THR A 91 -5.62 0.23 -4.96
CA THR A 91 -6.59 1.07 -5.68
C THR A 91 -7.31 0.31 -6.81
N THR A 92 -6.79 -0.84 -7.25
CA THR A 92 -7.46 -1.75 -8.21
C THR A 92 -8.48 -2.70 -7.55
N ASP A 93 -8.65 -2.67 -6.23
CA ASP A 93 -9.69 -3.46 -5.55
C ASP A 93 -11.09 -2.99 -5.97
N GLU A 94 -12.00 -3.94 -6.21
CA GLU A 94 -13.38 -3.65 -6.67
C GLU A 94 -14.14 -2.73 -5.70
N ASP A 95 -13.94 -2.92 -4.40
CA ASP A 95 -14.55 -2.09 -3.36
C ASP A 95 -14.04 -0.64 -3.41
N HIS A 96 -12.75 -0.45 -3.68
CA HIS A 96 -12.17 0.89 -3.83
C HIS A 96 -12.73 1.59 -5.06
N MET A 97 -12.73 0.91 -6.22
CA MET A 97 -13.28 1.47 -7.46
C MET A 97 -14.76 1.84 -7.30
N SER A 98 -15.55 0.96 -6.68
CA SER A 98 -16.96 1.20 -6.41
C SER A 98 -17.16 2.40 -5.48
N ALA A 99 -16.37 2.50 -4.40
CA ALA A 99 -16.45 3.62 -3.48
C ALA A 99 -16.11 4.95 -4.17
N VAL A 100 -15.04 5.00 -4.97
CA VAL A 100 -14.65 6.21 -5.72
C VAL A 100 -15.74 6.66 -6.70
N GLN A 101 -16.41 5.72 -7.37
CA GLN A 101 -17.54 6.04 -8.27
C GLN A 101 -18.75 6.63 -7.53
N GLN A 102 -18.98 6.26 -6.26
CA GLN A 102 -20.07 6.85 -5.45
C GLN A 102 -19.76 8.28 -4.98
N PHE A 103 -18.47 8.65 -4.91
CA PHE A 103 -18.06 10.01 -4.55
C PHE A 103 -18.12 11.01 -5.72
N TRP A 104 -18.28 10.52 -6.95
CA TRP A 104 -18.34 11.33 -8.17
C TRP A 104 -19.78 11.73 -8.52
#